data_AF-A0A3B6DH24-F1
#
_entry.id   AF-A0A3B6DH24-F1
#
_cell.length_a   1.000
_cell.length_b   1.000
_cell.length_c   1.000
_cell.angle_alpha   90.00
_cell.angle_beta   90.00
_cell.angle_gamma   90.00
#
_symmetry.space_group_name_H-M   'P 1'
#
loop_
_entity.id
_entity.type
_entity.pdbx_description
1 polymer ?
#
loop_
_entity_poly.entity_id
_entity_poly.type
_entity_poly.pdbx_seq_one_letter_code
_entity_poly.pdbx_strand_id
1 'polypeptide(L)'
;MFRYGDVEEVWLDGAKGDDTYMDYMFDAWFALIHQLQRRVVIFSDAGPDTRWVGDEAGIAGRTCWSPFNKTVVTIGHIIPEYSQSGDQFGEEWVPAECDVSIRPGWFWHASEKPKSAVTLLDIYYKSVGRNCLLILNVPPNSSGLISDEDMQVLQEFTEIRRTIFSHNFAANATGTASSVRGGLENLQFAPSNTLRDSIYSYWAPQEGQTSWEMLFDLGRSTSFNLLQLQEPIQMGQRVIEFHVDVLLGGLWQTILEGTTIGYKRLLRFPAVDARYLKLYVDSARADPLIAFVGVFMDPFSDAYGLDHEKPSHTNSSEVIMLRRGHAAGNRSTATM
;
A
#
# COMPACT_ATOMS: atom_id res chain seq x y z
N MET A 1 23.84 20.17 -1.48
CA MET A 1 23.12 19.56 -0.34
C MET A 1 23.86 19.62 1.00
N PHE A 2 24.92 20.43 1.19
CA PHE A 2 25.69 20.42 2.46
C PHE A 2 25.34 21.50 3.49
N ARG A 3 24.48 22.47 3.13
CA ARG A 3 24.21 23.65 3.97
C ARG A 3 22.88 23.59 4.71
N TYR A 4 22.13 22.48 4.57
CA TYR A 4 20.78 22.34 5.09
C TYR A 4 20.60 21.11 5.99
N GLY A 5 21.70 20.53 6.48
CA GLY A 5 21.67 19.31 7.29
C GLY A 5 21.45 18.04 6.46
N ASP A 6 21.00 16.99 7.14
CA ASP A 6 20.63 15.73 6.52
C ASP A 6 19.29 15.88 5.79
N VAL A 7 19.25 15.46 4.53
CA VAL A 7 18.07 15.46 3.68
C VAL A 7 17.56 14.03 3.58
N GLU A 8 16.30 13.81 3.96
CA GLU A 8 15.67 12.48 3.95
C GLU A 8 15.10 12.13 2.57
N GLU A 9 14.63 13.13 1.81
CA GLU A 9 14.00 12.91 0.50
C GLU A 9 14.29 14.04 -0.49
N VAL A 10 14.42 13.69 -1.77
CA VAL A 10 14.54 14.61 -2.90
C VAL A 10 13.52 14.24 -3.96
N TRP A 11 12.62 15.17 -4.24
CA TRP A 11 11.50 14.97 -5.16
C TRP A 11 11.80 15.60 -6.52
N LEU A 12 11.86 14.79 -7.57
CA LEU A 12 12.20 15.22 -8.93
C LEU A 12 11.03 14.97 -9.88
N ASP A 13 10.27 16.04 -10.12
CA ASP A 13 9.12 16.06 -11.02
C ASP A 13 9.50 15.71 -12.47
N GLY A 14 8.67 14.91 -13.14
CA GLY A 14 8.76 14.65 -14.58
C GLY A 14 8.00 15.64 -15.47
N ALA A 15 7.16 16.51 -14.90
CA ALA A 15 6.31 17.42 -15.63
C ALA A 15 7.09 18.43 -16.50
N LYS A 16 6.64 18.59 -17.74
CA LYS A 16 7.12 19.58 -18.71
C LYS A 16 5.92 20.21 -19.41
N GLY A 17 6.00 21.49 -19.73
CA GLY A 17 4.98 22.11 -20.60
C GLY A 17 5.05 21.54 -22.01
N ASP A 18 3.91 21.45 -22.70
CA ASP A 18 3.77 20.80 -24.02
C ASP A 18 4.76 21.33 -25.09
N ASP A 19 5.15 22.60 -25.00
CA ASP A 19 6.08 23.25 -25.92
C ASP A 19 7.56 23.26 -25.43
N THR A 20 7.88 22.52 -24.37
CA THR A 20 9.21 22.51 -23.74
C THR A 20 10.00 21.25 -24.11
N TYR A 21 11.00 21.43 -24.97
CA TYR A 21 11.93 20.37 -25.36
C TYR A 21 13.20 20.45 -24.50
N MET A 22 13.20 19.72 -23.37
CA MET A 22 14.34 19.61 -22.48
C MET A 22 14.63 18.15 -22.15
N ASP A 23 15.89 17.76 -22.28
CA ASP A 23 16.38 16.47 -21.84
C ASP A 23 17.06 16.61 -20.48
N TYR A 24 16.63 15.77 -19.53
CA TYR A 24 17.18 15.76 -18.19
C TYR A 24 18.17 14.62 -18.02
N MET A 25 19.32 14.91 -17.41
CA MET A 25 20.33 13.90 -17.09
C MET A 25 20.03 13.29 -15.71
N PHE A 26 18.84 12.69 -15.56
CA PHE A 26 18.36 12.15 -14.27
C PHE A 26 19.36 11.20 -13.61
N ASP A 27 19.98 10.28 -14.36
CA ASP A 27 20.99 9.37 -13.82
C ASP A 27 22.19 10.10 -13.19
N ALA A 28 22.63 11.20 -13.81
CA ALA A 28 23.72 12.00 -13.27
C ALA A 28 23.28 12.75 -12.00
N TRP A 29 22.04 13.20 -11.94
CA TRP A 29 21.47 13.85 -10.76
C TRP A 29 21.31 12.85 -9.62
N PHE A 30 20.78 11.66 -9.86
CA PHE A 30 20.64 10.59 -8.88
C PHE A 30 22.00 10.21 -8.28
N ALA A 31 23.00 9.98 -9.13
CA ALA A 31 24.35 9.65 -8.69
C ALA A 31 24.97 10.76 -7.82
N LEU A 32 24.80 12.03 -8.22
CA LEU A 32 25.26 13.17 -7.44
C LEU A 32 24.52 13.24 -6.09
N ILE A 33 23.19 13.14 -6.08
CA ILE A 33 22.38 13.22 -4.87
C ILE A 33 22.82 12.16 -3.84
N HIS A 34 22.94 10.89 -4.24
CA HIS A 34 23.42 9.83 -3.35
C HIS A 34 24.87 10.01 -2.91
N GLN A 35 25.73 10.62 -3.76
CA GLN A 35 27.09 10.95 -3.36
C GLN A 35 27.12 11.98 -2.22
N LEU A 36 26.22 12.98 -2.27
CA LEU A 36 26.16 14.04 -1.27
C LEU A 36 25.37 13.65 -0.02
N GLN A 37 24.37 12.78 -0.16
CA GLN A 37 23.43 12.36 0.88
C GLN A 37 23.13 10.85 0.74
N ARG A 38 23.93 9.99 1.36
CA ARG A 38 23.86 8.52 1.10
C ARG A 38 22.55 7.83 1.50
N ARG A 39 21.79 8.43 2.42
CA ARG A 39 20.55 7.84 2.96
C ARG A 39 19.28 8.46 2.38
N VAL A 40 19.43 9.43 1.50
CA VAL A 40 18.29 10.13 0.90
C VAL A 40 17.50 9.19 0.02
N VAL A 41 16.18 9.32 0.09
CA VAL A 41 15.24 8.70 -0.86
C VAL A 41 15.05 9.66 -2.03
N ILE A 42 15.12 9.15 -3.25
CA ILE A 42 14.86 9.92 -4.46
C ILE A 42 13.54 9.46 -5.08
N PHE A 43 12.59 10.37 -5.10
CA PHE A 43 11.37 10.23 -5.88
C PHE A 43 11.57 10.74 -7.31
N SER A 44 11.01 10.00 -8.27
CA SER A 44 10.55 10.54 -9.56
C SER A 44 9.39 9.67 -10.06
N ASP A 45 8.84 9.97 -11.23
CA ASP A 45 7.76 9.16 -11.82
C ASP A 45 8.10 7.67 -12.00
N ALA A 46 9.39 7.32 -12.11
CA ALA A 46 9.84 5.95 -12.39
C ALA A 46 10.96 5.43 -11.46
N GLY A 47 11.27 6.12 -10.36
CA GLY A 47 12.39 5.76 -9.47
C GLY A 47 13.50 6.82 -9.39
N PRO A 48 14.66 6.53 -8.79
CA PRO A 48 15.21 5.21 -8.61
C PRO A 48 14.73 4.51 -7.35
N ASP A 49 14.35 5.24 -6.30
CA ASP A 49 14.02 4.67 -4.99
C ASP A 49 12.52 4.53 -4.79
N THR A 50 11.75 5.53 -5.22
CA THR A 50 10.28 5.54 -5.17
C THR A 50 9.71 6.05 -6.47
N ARG A 51 8.47 5.65 -6.76
CA ARG A 51 7.77 6.02 -8.00
C ARG A 51 6.53 6.84 -7.72
N TRP A 52 6.13 7.66 -8.68
CA TRP A 52 4.79 8.23 -8.71
C TRP A 52 3.73 7.13 -8.84
N VAL A 53 2.63 7.25 -8.10
CA VAL A 53 1.52 6.30 -8.19
C VAL A 53 0.77 6.40 -9.53
N GLY A 54 0.85 7.54 -10.23
CA GLY A 54 0.23 7.74 -11.55
C GLY A 54 -1.05 8.59 -11.53
N ASP A 55 -1.40 9.18 -10.38
CA ASP A 55 -2.46 10.18 -10.25
C ASP A 55 -2.19 11.13 -9.06
N GLU A 56 -2.78 12.32 -9.12
CA GLU A 56 -2.73 13.33 -8.05
C GLU A 56 -3.96 13.26 -7.10
N ALA A 57 -4.80 12.22 -7.23
CA ALA A 57 -5.90 11.98 -6.31
C ALA A 57 -5.41 11.22 -5.06
N GLY A 58 -4.16 10.77 -5.05
CA GLY A 58 -3.54 10.02 -3.96
C GLY A 58 -4.08 8.60 -3.85
N ILE A 59 -4.40 7.95 -4.96
CA ILE A 59 -5.08 6.65 -4.98
C ILE A 59 -4.20 5.55 -5.59
N ALA A 60 -3.69 4.65 -4.76
CA ALA A 60 -3.07 3.43 -5.24
C ALA A 60 -4.10 2.41 -5.76
N GLY A 61 -3.64 1.56 -6.68
CA GLY A 61 -4.39 0.41 -7.17
C GLY A 61 -4.81 -0.52 -6.04
N ARG A 62 -5.93 -1.25 -6.22
CA ARG A 62 -6.36 -2.27 -5.23
C ARG A 62 -5.27 -3.30 -4.98
N THR A 63 -4.49 -3.65 -6.00
CA THR A 63 -3.21 -4.35 -5.91
C THR A 63 -2.11 -3.31 -6.08
N CYS A 64 -1.09 -3.31 -5.22
CA CYS A 64 0.06 -2.41 -5.34
C CYS A 64 1.36 -3.11 -4.93
N TRP A 65 2.14 -3.50 -5.93
CA TRP A 65 3.47 -4.08 -5.77
C TRP A 65 4.51 -2.99 -5.58
N SER A 66 5.42 -3.21 -4.63
CA SER A 66 6.68 -2.46 -4.51
C SER A 66 7.71 -2.89 -5.56
N PRO A 67 7.80 -4.19 -5.94
CA PRO A 67 8.51 -4.59 -7.15
C PRO A 67 7.98 -3.87 -8.39
N PHE A 68 8.89 -3.43 -9.25
CA PHE A 68 8.62 -2.58 -10.41
C PHE A 68 9.63 -2.88 -11.52
N ASN A 69 9.25 -2.69 -12.78
CA ASN A 69 10.19 -2.75 -13.92
C ASN A 69 10.30 -1.36 -14.53
N LYS A 70 11.44 -0.70 -14.27
CA LYS A 70 11.69 0.67 -14.71
C LYS A 70 11.88 0.82 -16.22
N THR A 71 11.92 -0.28 -16.99
CA THR A 71 12.01 -0.21 -18.46
C THR A 71 10.65 -0.02 -19.13
N VAL A 72 9.55 -0.19 -18.39
CA VAL A 72 8.17 -0.08 -18.90
C VAL A 72 7.71 1.38 -18.96
N VAL A 73 8.23 2.22 -18.08
CA VAL A 73 7.89 3.65 -17.97
C VAL A 73 9.15 4.49 -17.90
N THR A 74 9.05 5.80 -18.17
CA THR A 74 10.16 6.73 -18.01
C THR A 74 9.67 7.99 -17.30
N ILE A 75 10.60 8.78 -16.76
CA ILE A 75 10.26 10.03 -16.06
C ILE A 75 9.65 11.01 -17.06
N GLY A 76 8.45 11.50 -16.76
CA GLY A 76 7.59 12.30 -17.63
C GLY A 76 6.69 11.49 -18.57
N HIS A 77 6.83 10.17 -18.64
CA HIS A 77 6.01 9.29 -19.50
C HIS A 77 5.69 7.96 -18.80
N ILE A 78 4.57 7.96 -18.09
CA ILE A 78 4.08 6.80 -17.34
C ILE A 78 2.88 6.13 -17.99
N ILE A 79 2.60 4.90 -17.55
CA ILE A 79 1.34 4.20 -17.77
C ILE A 79 0.63 4.19 -16.41
N PRO A 80 -0.48 4.94 -16.22
CA PRO A 80 -1.10 5.12 -14.91
C PRO A 80 -1.43 3.80 -14.23
N GLU A 81 -2.06 2.87 -14.94
CA GLU A 81 -2.50 1.59 -14.37
C GLU A 81 -1.32 0.71 -13.91
N TYR A 82 -0.20 0.77 -14.65
CA TYR A 82 1.04 0.09 -14.29
C TYR A 82 1.70 0.73 -13.06
N SER A 83 1.72 2.07 -13.00
CA SER A 83 2.30 2.82 -11.89
C SER A 83 1.51 2.61 -10.59
N GLN A 84 0.17 2.59 -10.69
CA GLN A 84 -0.74 2.33 -9.57
C GLN A 84 -0.60 0.90 -9.04
N SER A 85 -0.37 -0.07 -9.92
CA SER A 85 -0.38 -1.49 -9.57
C SER A 85 0.99 -2.07 -9.25
N GLY A 86 2.05 -1.51 -9.82
CA GLY A 86 3.38 -2.11 -9.82
C GLY A 86 3.45 -3.44 -10.60
N ASP A 87 4.55 -4.17 -10.43
CA ASP A 87 4.82 -5.38 -11.21
C ASP A 87 5.34 -6.51 -10.33
N GLN A 88 4.56 -7.58 -10.20
CA GLN A 88 4.97 -8.77 -9.43
C GLN A 88 6.27 -9.43 -9.92
N PHE A 89 6.67 -9.18 -11.18
CA PHE A 89 7.90 -9.69 -11.77
C PHE A 89 8.98 -8.61 -11.91
N GLY A 90 8.71 -7.40 -11.41
CA GLY A 90 9.68 -6.32 -11.36
C GLY A 90 10.96 -6.72 -10.64
N GLU A 91 12.09 -6.32 -11.22
CA GLU A 91 13.43 -6.64 -10.71
C GLU A 91 13.92 -5.57 -9.72
N GLU A 92 13.32 -4.38 -9.75
CA GLU A 92 13.66 -3.27 -8.89
C GLU A 92 12.61 -3.07 -7.79
N TRP A 93 13.06 -2.68 -6.59
CA TRP A 93 12.17 -2.32 -5.49
C TRP A 93 11.93 -0.82 -5.51
N VAL A 94 10.81 -0.39 -6.09
CA VAL A 94 10.47 1.02 -6.29
C VAL A 94 9.03 1.26 -5.80
N PRO A 95 8.77 1.30 -4.48
CA PRO A 95 7.42 1.48 -3.94
C PRO A 95 6.77 2.78 -4.41
N ALA A 96 5.44 2.78 -4.46
CA ALA A 96 4.66 3.94 -4.88
C ALA A 96 4.54 4.99 -3.78
N GLU A 97 4.60 6.26 -4.20
CA GLU A 97 4.15 7.40 -3.43
C GLU A 97 2.89 8.00 -4.06
N CYS A 98 1.92 8.27 -3.20
CA CYS A 98 0.60 8.76 -3.49
C CYS A 98 0.55 10.22 -3.06
N ASP A 99 0.72 11.11 -4.01
CA ASP A 99 0.71 12.55 -3.80
C ASP A 99 -0.69 13.13 -4.03
N VAL A 100 -1.05 14.06 -3.16
CA VAL A 100 -2.33 14.77 -3.25
C VAL A 100 -2.26 16.07 -2.48
N SER A 101 -2.90 17.11 -2.99
CA SER A 101 -3.09 18.35 -2.24
C SER A 101 -4.24 18.23 -1.24
N ILE A 102 -4.13 18.86 -0.06
CA ILE A 102 -5.28 19.04 0.83
C ILE A 102 -6.36 19.91 0.19
N ARG A 103 -6.03 20.71 -0.83
CA ARG A 103 -6.94 21.58 -1.60
C ARG A 103 -7.12 21.07 -3.04
N PRO A 104 -7.96 21.70 -3.88
CA PRO A 104 -7.99 21.43 -5.32
C PRO A 104 -6.66 21.74 -6.01
N GLY A 105 -6.03 22.89 -5.72
CA GLY A 105 -4.73 23.27 -6.26
C GLY A 105 -3.55 22.88 -5.37
N TRP A 106 -2.36 22.77 -5.98
CA TRP A 106 -1.09 22.59 -5.26
C TRP A 106 -0.64 23.86 -4.54
N PHE A 107 -0.94 25.04 -5.09
CA PHE A 107 -0.70 26.33 -4.47
C PHE A 107 -1.96 26.86 -3.78
N TRP A 108 -1.77 27.77 -2.83
CA TRP A 108 -2.89 28.33 -2.10
C TRP A 108 -3.68 29.34 -2.94
N HIS A 109 -5.00 29.16 -2.99
CA HIS A 109 -5.95 30.11 -3.54
C HIS A 109 -7.06 30.43 -2.53
N ALA A 110 -7.35 31.71 -2.32
CA ALA A 110 -8.37 32.17 -1.35
C ALA A 110 -9.78 31.63 -1.63
N SER A 111 -10.08 31.31 -2.89
CA SER A 111 -11.35 30.74 -3.33
C SER A 111 -11.50 29.24 -3.04
N GLU A 112 -10.40 28.56 -2.74
CA GLU A 112 -10.40 27.13 -2.49
C GLU A 112 -10.67 26.81 -1.02
N LYS A 113 -11.11 25.59 -0.76
CA LYS A 113 -11.30 25.04 0.58
C LYS A 113 -10.57 23.69 0.70
N PRO A 114 -10.06 23.35 1.89
CA PRO A 114 -9.47 22.03 2.09
C PRO A 114 -10.52 20.93 1.93
N LYS A 115 -10.07 19.75 1.51
CA LYS A 115 -10.79 18.49 1.62
C LYS A 115 -11.19 18.27 3.07
N SER A 116 -12.30 17.58 3.31
CA SER A 116 -12.72 17.24 4.67
C SER A 116 -11.79 16.19 5.29
N ALA A 117 -11.74 16.12 6.63
CA ALA A 117 -10.98 15.08 7.33
C ALA A 117 -11.42 13.65 6.97
N VAL A 118 -12.71 13.44 6.66
CA VAL A 118 -13.25 12.16 6.20
C VAL A 118 -12.80 11.84 4.77
N THR A 119 -12.68 12.84 3.90
CA THR A 119 -12.08 12.67 2.57
C THR A 119 -10.60 12.26 2.69
N LEU A 120 -9.86 12.89 3.61
CA LEU A 120 -8.47 12.49 3.88
C LEU A 120 -8.37 11.07 4.47
N LEU A 121 -9.35 10.64 5.26
CA LEU A 121 -9.44 9.26 5.73
C LEU A 121 -9.63 8.27 4.57
N ASP A 122 -10.51 8.56 3.62
CA ASP A 122 -10.69 7.70 2.45
C ASP A 122 -9.43 7.62 1.58
N ILE A 123 -8.75 8.76 1.35
CA ILE A 123 -7.45 8.82 0.69
C ILE A 123 -6.42 7.98 1.46
N TYR A 124 -6.37 8.07 2.80
CA TYR A 124 -5.45 7.30 3.63
C TYR A 124 -5.65 5.79 3.46
N TYR A 125 -6.89 5.31 3.40
CA TYR A 125 -7.16 3.91 3.11
C TYR A 125 -6.77 3.51 1.68
N LYS A 126 -6.93 4.42 0.71
CA LYS A 126 -6.59 4.20 -0.70
C LYS A 126 -5.11 4.43 -1.04
N SER A 127 -4.30 4.92 -0.10
CA SER A 127 -2.85 5.12 -0.21
C SER A 127 -2.10 4.26 0.81
N VAL A 128 -1.95 4.73 2.05
CA VAL A 128 -1.28 4.04 3.16
C VAL A 128 -1.89 2.65 3.40
N GLY A 129 -3.20 2.53 3.25
CA GLY A 129 -3.92 1.27 3.34
C GLY A 129 -3.70 0.30 2.19
N ARG A 130 -2.96 0.69 1.14
CA ARG A 130 -2.69 -0.09 -0.07
C ARG A 130 -1.20 -0.14 -0.40
N ASN A 131 -0.33 -0.24 0.60
CA ASN A 131 1.12 -0.35 0.42
C ASN A 131 1.79 0.87 -0.27
N CYS A 132 1.15 2.05 -0.21
CA CYS A 132 1.67 3.30 -0.74
C CYS A 132 2.12 4.23 0.39
N LEU A 133 3.07 5.12 0.14
CA LEU A 133 3.35 6.27 1.01
C LEU A 133 2.40 7.43 0.64
N LEU A 134 1.74 8.06 1.60
CA LEU A 134 0.91 9.26 1.34
C LEU A 134 1.73 10.53 1.55
N ILE A 135 1.89 11.35 0.51
CA ILE A 135 2.45 12.70 0.59
C ILE A 135 1.32 13.72 0.40
N LEU A 136 0.93 14.37 1.50
CA LEU A 136 -0.17 15.33 1.54
C LEU A 136 0.39 16.77 1.49
N ASN A 137 0.15 17.47 0.38
CA ASN A 137 0.53 18.88 0.26
C ASN A 137 -0.40 19.79 1.08
N VAL A 138 0.19 20.76 1.77
CA VAL A 138 -0.52 21.78 2.56
C VAL A 138 0.08 23.15 2.22
N PRO A 139 -0.56 23.93 1.34
CA PRO A 139 0.08 25.12 0.79
C PRO A 139 0.00 26.32 1.75
N PRO A 140 1.13 27.00 2.03
CA PRO A 140 1.12 28.28 2.73
C PRO A 140 0.32 29.34 1.95
N ASN A 141 -0.44 30.16 2.69
CA ASN A 141 -1.19 31.28 2.14
C ASN A 141 -0.29 32.47 1.77
N SER A 142 -0.89 33.56 1.29
CA SER A 142 -0.18 34.78 0.86
C SER A 142 0.59 35.50 1.98
N SER A 143 0.37 35.13 3.25
CA SER A 143 1.15 35.62 4.40
C SER A 143 2.29 34.69 4.80
N GLY A 144 2.52 33.60 4.05
CA GLY A 144 3.55 32.60 4.34
C GLY A 144 3.19 31.65 5.49
N LEU A 145 1.90 31.51 5.83
CA LEU A 145 1.42 30.67 6.93
C LEU A 145 0.46 29.60 6.42
N ILE A 146 0.38 28.47 7.12
CA ILE A 146 -0.70 27.50 6.88
C ILE A 146 -2.03 28.12 7.34
N SER A 147 -3.09 27.94 6.55
CA SER A 147 -4.41 28.51 6.88
C SER A 147 -5.05 27.79 8.07
N ASP A 148 -5.80 28.51 8.89
CA ASP A 148 -6.48 27.94 10.07
C ASP A 148 -7.42 26.78 9.68
N GLU A 149 -8.11 26.88 8.54
CA GLU A 149 -8.99 25.79 8.07
C GLU A 149 -8.22 24.52 7.69
N ASP A 150 -7.01 24.65 7.14
CA ASP A 150 -6.17 23.51 6.78
C ASP A 150 -5.62 22.84 8.04
N MET A 151 -5.18 23.65 9.02
CA MET A 151 -4.76 23.16 10.33
C MET A 151 -5.88 22.41 11.05
N GLN A 152 -7.11 22.94 11.02
CA GLN A 152 -8.26 22.30 11.63
C GLN A 152 -8.52 20.92 11.01
N VAL A 153 -8.56 20.83 9.68
CA VAL A 153 -8.75 19.54 8.98
C VAL A 153 -7.66 18.53 9.33
N LEU A 154 -6.39 18.97 9.44
CA LEU A 154 -5.28 18.07 9.82
C LEU A 154 -5.42 17.56 11.26
N GLN A 155 -5.90 18.40 12.18
CA GLN A 155 -6.18 18.00 13.56
C GLN A 155 -7.34 17.01 13.63
N GLU A 156 -8.43 17.27 12.92
CA GLU A 156 -9.58 16.37 12.82
C GLU A 156 -9.18 15.02 12.21
N PHE A 157 -8.41 15.03 11.12
CA PHE A 157 -7.90 13.81 10.48
C PHE A 157 -6.97 13.04 11.41
N THR A 158 -6.17 13.73 12.23
CA THR A 158 -5.33 13.11 13.26
C THR A 158 -6.17 12.42 14.33
N GLU A 159 -7.21 13.08 14.85
CA GLU A 159 -8.06 12.49 15.89
C GLU A 159 -8.89 11.31 15.37
N ILE A 160 -9.38 11.38 14.12
CA ILE A 160 -10.03 10.26 13.44
C ILE A 160 -9.09 9.04 13.43
N ARG A 161 -7.87 9.18 12.90
CA ARG A 161 -6.91 8.06 12.86
C ARG A 161 -6.56 7.57 14.27
N ARG A 162 -6.34 8.48 15.21
CA ARG A 162 -6.04 8.11 16.61
C ARG A 162 -7.16 7.29 17.22
N THR A 163 -8.42 7.67 16.96
CA THR A 163 -9.60 6.95 17.44
C THR A 163 -9.64 5.53 16.87
N ILE A 164 -9.52 5.40 15.54
CA ILE A 164 -9.58 4.12 14.83
C ILE A 164 -8.50 3.14 15.34
N PHE A 165 -7.26 3.61 15.46
CA PHE A 165 -6.12 2.76 15.82
C PHE A 165 -5.81 2.75 17.34
N SER A 166 -6.66 3.36 18.17
CA SER A 166 -6.45 3.46 19.62
C SER A 166 -6.46 2.11 20.34
N HIS A 167 -7.17 1.12 19.77
CA HIS A 167 -7.33 -0.18 20.39
C HIS A 167 -7.31 -1.29 19.33
N ASN A 168 -6.20 -2.03 19.29
CA ASN A 168 -6.10 -3.26 18.51
C ASN A 168 -6.76 -4.42 19.29
N PHE A 169 -7.92 -4.88 18.83
CA PHE A 169 -8.64 -5.99 19.45
C PHE A 169 -7.88 -7.32 19.34
N ALA A 170 -6.93 -7.45 18.42
CA ALA A 170 -6.08 -8.64 18.28
C ALA A 170 -4.86 -8.63 19.21
N ALA A 171 -4.56 -7.54 19.92
CA ALA A 171 -3.31 -7.40 20.69
C ALA A 171 -3.10 -8.50 21.75
N ASN A 172 -4.19 -9.02 22.33
CA ASN A 172 -4.17 -10.11 23.31
C ASN A 172 -4.80 -11.40 22.77
N ALA A 173 -4.97 -11.52 21.46
CA ALA A 173 -5.53 -12.71 20.85
C ALA A 173 -4.60 -13.92 21.04
N THR A 174 -5.16 -15.12 20.97
CA THR A 174 -4.37 -16.34 20.81
C THR A 174 -4.34 -16.72 19.34
N GLY A 175 -3.15 -16.71 18.75
CA GLY A 175 -2.92 -17.09 17.36
C GLY A 175 -2.42 -18.54 17.22
N THR A 176 -3.02 -19.30 16.30
CA THR A 176 -2.52 -20.61 15.83
C THR A 176 -2.40 -20.58 14.30
N ALA A 177 -1.62 -21.48 13.70
CA ALA A 177 -1.49 -21.56 12.24
C ALA A 177 -1.42 -23.02 11.78
N SER A 178 -1.65 -23.26 10.48
CA SER A 178 -1.56 -24.59 9.87
C SER A 178 -0.20 -25.25 10.09
N SER A 179 0.87 -24.47 10.05
CA SER A 179 2.22 -24.91 10.32
C SER A 179 3.11 -23.76 10.81
N VAL A 180 4.26 -24.12 11.37
CA VAL A 180 5.31 -23.19 11.79
C VAL A 180 6.64 -23.72 11.29
N ARG A 181 7.45 -22.86 10.68
CA ARG A 181 8.77 -23.22 10.15
C ARG A 181 9.67 -23.77 11.26
N GLY A 182 10.15 -25.00 11.08
CA GLY A 182 10.96 -25.68 12.07
C GLY A 182 10.16 -26.31 13.22
N GLY A 183 8.84 -26.42 13.07
CA GLY A 183 7.94 -27.06 14.04
C GLY A 183 7.21 -26.09 14.96
N LEU A 184 6.13 -26.56 15.60
CA LEU A 184 5.22 -25.76 16.42
C LEU A 184 5.88 -25.14 17.66
N GLU A 185 6.98 -25.72 18.13
CA GLU A 185 7.75 -25.21 19.28
C GLU A 185 8.72 -24.08 18.89
N ASN A 186 8.92 -23.81 17.59
CA ASN A 186 9.82 -22.75 17.14
C ASN A 186 9.19 -21.37 17.31
N LEU A 187 9.61 -20.68 18.37
CA LEU A 187 9.13 -19.34 18.71
C LEU A 187 9.58 -18.25 17.72
N GLN A 188 10.63 -18.49 16.91
CA GLN A 188 11.12 -17.50 15.94
C GLN A 188 10.08 -17.19 14.86
N PHE A 189 9.25 -18.17 14.49
CA PHE A 189 8.26 -18.06 13.41
C PHE A 189 6.83 -18.32 13.90
N ALA A 190 6.61 -18.23 15.21
CA ALA A 190 5.32 -18.54 15.82
C ALA A 190 4.23 -17.53 15.41
N PRO A 191 2.95 -17.96 15.35
CA PRO A 191 1.82 -17.07 15.04
C PRO A 191 1.68 -15.89 16.00
N SER A 192 2.11 -16.03 17.25
CA SER A 192 2.09 -14.94 18.23
C SER A 192 2.98 -13.75 17.87
N ASN A 193 3.93 -13.94 16.94
CA ASN A 193 4.76 -12.85 16.44
C ASN A 193 3.95 -11.85 15.60
N THR A 194 2.82 -12.26 15.00
CA THR A 194 1.98 -11.37 14.19
C THR A 194 1.10 -10.45 15.01
N LEU A 195 1.08 -10.60 16.34
CA LEU A 195 0.32 -9.74 17.25
C LEU A 195 1.18 -8.62 17.84
N ARG A 196 2.45 -8.54 17.41
CA ARG A 196 3.42 -7.51 17.83
C ARG A 196 3.59 -6.54 16.69
N ASP A 197 3.48 -5.25 16.97
CA ASP A 197 3.66 -4.19 15.96
C ASP A 197 5.15 -4.07 15.57
N SER A 198 5.60 -4.94 14.67
CA SER A 198 6.99 -5.01 14.21
C SER A 198 7.08 -5.77 12.89
N ILE A 199 7.73 -5.18 11.89
CA ILE A 199 8.05 -5.88 10.63
C ILE A 199 9.20 -6.89 10.77
N TYR A 200 9.92 -6.90 11.90
CA TYR A 200 11.09 -7.76 12.10
C TYR A 200 10.77 -9.07 12.83
N SER A 201 9.57 -9.21 13.39
CA SER A 201 9.03 -10.45 13.94
C SER A 201 7.84 -10.88 13.10
N TYR A 202 7.82 -12.12 12.65
CA TYR A 202 6.79 -12.60 11.73
C TYR A 202 6.50 -14.07 11.94
N TRP A 203 5.33 -14.49 11.47
CA TRP A 203 5.02 -15.89 11.25
C TRP A 203 5.58 -16.34 9.90
N ALA A 204 6.09 -17.58 9.87
CA ALA A 204 6.47 -18.26 8.65
C ALA A 204 5.96 -19.72 8.70
N PRO A 205 5.30 -20.21 7.63
CA PRO A 205 4.89 -21.60 7.54
C PRO A 205 6.09 -22.52 7.34
N GLN A 206 5.86 -23.82 7.55
CA GLN A 206 6.79 -24.85 7.11
C GLN A 206 7.02 -24.72 5.59
N GLU A 207 8.22 -25.05 5.13
CA GLU A 207 8.56 -24.96 3.71
C GLU A 207 7.76 -25.97 2.88
N GLY A 208 7.41 -25.56 1.65
CA GLY A 208 6.75 -26.43 0.66
C GLY A 208 5.28 -26.75 0.96
N GLN A 209 4.64 -26.00 1.86
CA GLN A 209 3.21 -26.13 2.13
C GLN A 209 2.38 -25.49 1.02
N THR A 210 1.18 -26.05 0.77
CA THR A 210 0.21 -25.54 -0.21
C THR A 210 -1.04 -24.95 0.43
N SER A 211 -1.09 -24.89 1.76
CA SER A 211 -2.20 -24.33 2.53
C SER A 211 -1.67 -23.55 3.72
N TRP A 212 -2.03 -22.27 3.76
CA TRP A 212 -1.55 -21.30 4.74
C TRP A 212 -2.75 -20.67 5.43
N GLU A 213 -3.01 -21.08 6.67
CA GLU A 213 -4.05 -20.49 7.49
C GLU A 213 -3.51 -20.06 8.85
N MET A 214 -4.04 -18.96 9.36
CA MET A 214 -3.84 -18.46 10.71
C MET A 214 -5.19 -18.21 11.37
N LEU A 215 -5.43 -18.84 12.52
CA LEU A 215 -6.61 -18.66 13.34
C LEU A 215 -6.29 -17.77 14.53
N PHE A 216 -7.14 -16.78 14.78
CA PHE A 216 -7.04 -15.86 15.90
C PHE A 216 -8.30 -15.97 16.77
N ASP A 217 -8.12 -16.27 18.05
CA ASP A 217 -9.14 -16.15 19.08
C ASP A 217 -8.97 -14.82 19.82
N LEU A 218 -9.91 -13.89 19.62
CA LEU A 218 -9.93 -12.58 20.27
C LEU A 218 -10.29 -12.66 21.77
N GLY A 219 -10.59 -13.86 22.29
CA GLY A 219 -10.94 -14.14 23.68
C GLY A 219 -12.40 -13.84 24.04
N ARG A 220 -13.03 -12.89 23.35
CA ARG A 220 -14.45 -12.54 23.49
C ARG A 220 -15.04 -12.09 22.16
N SER A 221 -16.37 -12.16 22.06
CA SER A 221 -17.09 -11.54 20.94
C SER A 221 -16.82 -10.04 20.93
N THR A 222 -16.37 -9.53 19.79
CA THR A 222 -15.94 -8.14 19.61
C THR A 222 -16.50 -7.60 18.30
N SER A 223 -16.96 -6.35 18.33
CA SER A 223 -17.41 -5.64 17.13
C SER A 223 -16.25 -4.95 16.45
N PHE A 224 -16.04 -5.20 15.16
CA PHE A 224 -14.95 -4.61 14.39
C PHE A 224 -15.28 -4.59 12.89
N ASN A 225 -14.59 -3.72 12.14
CA ASN A 225 -14.87 -3.50 10.70
C ASN A 225 -13.61 -3.12 9.90
N LEU A 226 -12.42 -3.18 10.52
CA LEU A 226 -11.14 -2.83 9.89
C LEU A 226 -10.07 -3.88 10.23
N LEU A 227 -9.44 -4.42 9.19
CA LEU A 227 -8.29 -5.31 9.28
C LEU A 227 -7.02 -4.58 8.82
N GLN A 228 -5.95 -4.72 9.59
CA GLN A 228 -4.59 -4.36 9.18
C GLN A 228 -3.73 -5.61 8.98
N LEU A 229 -3.04 -5.70 7.86
CA LEU A 229 -2.04 -6.73 7.59
C LEU A 229 -0.70 -6.10 7.19
N GLN A 230 0.41 -6.74 7.54
CA GLN A 230 1.75 -6.34 7.11
C GLN A 230 2.62 -7.55 6.81
N GLU A 231 3.47 -7.44 5.80
CA GLU A 231 4.56 -8.37 5.50
C GLU A 231 5.91 -7.81 6.02
N PRO A 232 6.87 -8.68 6.35
CA PRO A 232 8.24 -8.27 6.65
C PRO A 232 8.95 -7.88 5.35
N ILE A 233 8.72 -6.66 4.84
CA ILE A 233 9.17 -6.25 3.49
C ILE A 233 10.68 -6.31 3.26
N GLN A 234 11.50 -6.33 4.30
CA GLN A 234 12.95 -6.61 4.19
C GLN A 234 13.25 -8.03 3.65
N MET A 235 12.25 -8.91 3.66
CA MET A 235 12.28 -10.27 3.09
C MET A 235 11.53 -10.36 1.74
N GLY A 236 11.20 -9.21 1.15
CA GLY A 236 10.41 -9.06 -0.06
C GLY A 236 8.89 -9.07 0.19
N GLN A 237 8.14 -8.73 -0.85
CA GLN A 237 6.68 -8.80 -0.90
C GLN A 237 6.24 -10.11 -1.57
N ARG A 238 5.38 -10.89 -0.91
CA ARG A 238 5.10 -12.28 -1.29
C ARG A 238 3.63 -12.56 -1.53
N VAL A 239 2.74 -12.10 -0.67
CA VAL A 239 1.30 -12.42 -0.77
C VAL A 239 0.70 -11.80 -2.03
N ILE A 240 0.01 -12.64 -2.83
CA ILE A 240 -0.69 -12.25 -4.06
C ILE A 240 -2.19 -12.12 -3.79
N GLU A 241 -2.78 -13.10 -3.11
CA GLU A 241 -4.21 -13.17 -2.78
C GLU A 241 -4.41 -13.79 -1.39
N PHE A 242 -5.41 -13.29 -0.67
CA PHE A 242 -5.82 -13.79 0.64
C PHE A 242 -7.31 -13.50 0.88
N HIS A 243 -7.91 -14.23 1.82
CA HIS A 243 -9.24 -13.93 2.34
C HIS A 243 -9.29 -14.10 3.85
N VAL A 244 -10.34 -13.55 4.45
CA VAL A 244 -10.58 -13.68 5.89
C VAL A 244 -12.00 -14.12 6.16
N ASP A 245 -12.09 -15.15 6.99
CA ASP A 245 -13.33 -15.67 7.52
C ASP A 245 -13.50 -15.29 9.00
N VAL A 246 -14.74 -15.16 9.43
CA VAL A 246 -15.13 -15.08 10.84
C VAL A 246 -16.14 -16.15 11.19
N LEU A 247 -16.15 -16.59 12.45
CA LEU A 247 -17.12 -17.56 12.93
C LEU A 247 -18.39 -16.85 13.41
N LEU A 248 -19.47 -16.93 12.64
CA LEU A 248 -20.77 -16.33 12.94
C LEU A 248 -21.85 -17.41 12.97
N GLY A 249 -22.58 -17.52 14.07
CA GLY A 249 -23.64 -18.54 14.23
C GLY A 249 -23.13 -19.99 14.13
N GLY A 250 -21.85 -20.22 14.42
CA GLY A 250 -21.21 -21.53 14.31
C GLY A 250 -20.74 -21.90 12.89
N LEU A 251 -20.87 -20.99 11.92
CA LEU A 251 -20.41 -21.18 10.55
C LEU A 251 -19.32 -20.17 10.21
N TRP A 252 -18.28 -20.63 9.50
CA TRP A 252 -17.27 -19.75 8.93
C TRP A 252 -17.87 -19.00 7.75
N GLN A 253 -17.73 -17.67 7.75
CA GLN A 253 -18.24 -16.80 6.69
C GLN A 253 -17.13 -15.84 6.28
N THR A 254 -16.89 -15.75 4.97
CA THR A 254 -15.92 -14.81 4.39
C THR A 254 -16.45 -13.39 4.48
N ILE A 255 -15.67 -12.52 5.10
CA ILE A 255 -16.00 -11.09 5.29
C ILE A 255 -15.22 -10.16 4.38
N LEU A 256 -14.07 -10.62 3.87
CA LEU A 256 -13.23 -9.85 2.96
C LEU A 256 -12.34 -10.76 2.12
N GLU A 257 -12.03 -10.28 0.93
CA GLU A 257 -11.00 -10.81 0.04
C GLU A 257 -10.03 -9.67 -0.28
N GLY A 258 -8.75 -9.99 -0.45
CA GLY A 258 -7.70 -9.02 -0.72
C GLY A 258 -6.61 -9.58 -1.61
N THR A 259 -5.82 -8.67 -2.17
CA THR A 259 -4.68 -9.01 -3.04
C THR A 259 -3.35 -8.82 -2.30
N THR A 260 -2.47 -7.96 -2.79
CA THR A 260 -1.17 -7.68 -2.16
C THR A 260 -1.30 -7.12 -0.75
N ILE A 261 -0.37 -7.50 0.14
CA ILE A 261 -0.25 -6.90 1.48
C ILE A 261 0.86 -5.83 1.52
N GLY A 262 2.12 -6.23 1.30
CA GLY A 262 3.28 -5.33 1.38
C GLY A 262 3.54 -4.78 2.78
N TYR A 263 4.05 -3.55 2.85
CA TYR A 263 4.38 -2.88 4.10
C TYR A 263 3.17 -2.70 5.00
N LYS A 264 2.02 -2.33 4.40
CA LYS A 264 0.77 -2.13 5.13
C LYS A 264 -0.44 -2.24 4.21
N ARG A 265 -1.39 -3.06 4.65
CA ARG A 265 -2.71 -3.19 4.06
C ARG A 265 -3.78 -2.88 5.10
N LEU A 266 -4.73 -2.03 4.76
CA LEU A 266 -5.92 -1.73 5.55
C LEU A 266 -7.16 -2.06 4.73
N LEU A 267 -8.02 -2.96 5.23
CA LEU A 267 -9.25 -3.34 4.54
C LEU A 267 -10.45 -3.10 5.44
N ARG A 268 -11.39 -2.31 4.92
CA ARG A 268 -12.69 -2.04 5.53
C ARG A 268 -13.71 -3.03 5.01
N PHE A 269 -14.58 -3.51 5.89
CA PHE A 269 -15.72 -4.38 5.59
C PHE A 269 -16.91 -3.96 6.47
N PRO A 270 -18.15 -4.41 6.20
CA PRO A 270 -19.27 -4.16 7.09
C PRO A 270 -18.99 -4.68 8.51
N ALA A 271 -19.39 -3.95 9.54
CA ALA A 271 -19.12 -4.35 10.92
C ALA A 271 -19.68 -5.74 11.26
N VAL A 272 -18.88 -6.55 11.95
CA VAL A 272 -19.25 -7.89 12.41
C VAL A 272 -18.96 -8.04 13.91
N ASP A 273 -19.78 -8.83 14.58
CA ASP A 273 -19.56 -9.25 15.96
C ASP A 273 -19.02 -10.68 16.00
N ALA A 274 -17.70 -10.83 16.16
CA ALA A 274 -17.05 -12.13 16.13
C ALA A 274 -15.99 -12.28 17.22
N ARG A 275 -15.76 -13.53 17.64
CA ARG A 275 -14.65 -13.92 18.52
C ARG A 275 -13.48 -14.52 17.76
N TYR A 276 -13.78 -15.28 16.71
CA TYR A 276 -12.77 -16.00 15.94
C TYR A 276 -12.66 -15.41 14.55
N LEU A 277 -11.43 -15.17 14.13
CA LEU A 277 -11.05 -14.68 12.81
C LEU A 277 -10.01 -15.62 12.23
N LYS A 278 -10.10 -15.93 10.94
CA LYS A 278 -9.13 -16.77 10.26
C LYS A 278 -8.65 -16.10 8.99
N LEU A 279 -7.34 -15.92 8.87
CA LEU A 279 -6.66 -15.45 7.67
C LEU A 279 -6.19 -16.65 6.85
N TYR A 280 -6.54 -16.65 5.57
CA TYR A 280 -6.08 -17.60 4.58
C TYR A 280 -5.21 -16.87 3.56
N VAL A 281 -4.00 -17.36 3.31
CA VAL A 281 -3.23 -16.91 2.14
C VAL A 281 -3.50 -17.90 1.02
N ASP A 282 -4.11 -17.43 -0.06
CA ASP A 282 -4.56 -18.26 -1.18
C ASP A 282 -3.46 -18.42 -2.23
N SER A 283 -2.66 -17.38 -2.42
CA SER A 283 -1.57 -17.36 -3.38
C SER A 283 -0.44 -16.45 -2.94
N ALA A 284 0.81 -16.86 -3.20
CA ALA A 284 2.01 -16.09 -2.89
C ALA A 284 3.17 -16.43 -3.84
N ARG A 285 4.08 -15.48 -4.05
CA ARG A 285 5.30 -15.62 -4.88
C ARG A 285 6.33 -16.59 -4.28
N ALA A 286 6.24 -16.83 -2.97
CA ALA A 286 7.03 -17.75 -2.16
C ALA A 286 6.25 -18.05 -0.87
N ASP A 287 6.78 -18.89 0.04
CA ASP A 287 6.18 -19.09 1.37
C ASP A 287 5.80 -17.73 2.00
N PRO A 288 4.52 -17.51 2.33
CA PRO A 288 4.05 -16.22 2.82
C PRO A 288 4.63 -15.93 4.20
N LEU A 289 4.93 -14.66 4.45
CA LEU A 289 5.40 -14.19 5.75
C LEU A 289 4.45 -13.09 6.22
N ILE A 290 3.89 -13.25 7.42
CA ILE A 290 2.98 -12.26 8.00
C ILE A 290 3.66 -11.65 9.22
N ALA A 291 3.89 -10.35 9.20
CA ALA A 291 4.53 -9.63 10.29
C ALA A 291 3.53 -9.06 11.29
N PHE A 292 2.36 -8.64 10.82
CA PHE A 292 1.35 -8.04 11.70
C PHE A 292 -0.07 -8.34 11.24
N VAL A 293 -0.94 -8.61 12.21
CA VAL A 293 -2.40 -8.68 12.08
C VAL A 293 -3.02 -7.79 13.16
N GLY A 294 -3.72 -6.75 12.73
CA GLY A 294 -4.45 -5.85 13.61
C GLY A 294 -5.95 -5.86 13.30
N VAL A 295 -6.78 -5.83 14.33
CA VAL A 295 -8.24 -5.77 14.21
C VAL A 295 -8.73 -4.52 14.93
N PHE A 296 -9.47 -3.67 14.22
CA PHE A 296 -9.86 -2.34 14.68
C PHE A 296 -11.31 -2.02 14.34
N MET A 297 -11.82 -0.92 14.93
CA MET A 297 -13.13 -0.37 14.64
C MET A 297 -12.96 1.04 14.07
N ASP A 298 -13.50 1.26 12.88
CA ASP A 298 -13.68 2.54 12.24
C ASP A 298 -15.15 2.98 12.38
N PRO A 299 -15.48 3.87 13.33
CA PRO A 299 -16.83 4.36 13.52
C PRO A 299 -17.22 5.46 12.52
N PHE A 300 -16.31 5.91 11.66
CA PHE A 300 -16.52 7.04 10.75
C PHE A 300 -16.94 6.57 9.35
N SER A 301 -16.32 5.52 8.82
CA SER A 301 -16.59 5.09 7.43
C SER A 301 -18.08 4.82 7.15
N ASP A 302 -18.78 4.11 8.04
CA ASP A 302 -20.22 3.82 7.88
C ASP A 302 -21.08 5.07 8.04
N ALA A 303 -20.72 5.94 8.99
CA ALA A 303 -21.44 7.19 9.26
C ALA A 303 -21.39 8.17 8.07
N TYR A 304 -20.35 8.06 7.24
CA TYR A 304 -20.14 8.91 6.06
C TYR A 304 -20.28 8.17 4.72
N GLY A 305 -20.70 6.89 4.73
CA GLY A 305 -20.97 6.12 3.51
C GLY A 305 -19.74 5.85 2.64
N LEU A 306 -18.57 5.64 3.24
CA LEU A 306 -17.36 5.30 2.49
C LEU A 306 -17.37 3.85 2.03
N ASP A 307 -16.87 3.59 0.82
CA ASP A 307 -16.90 2.25 0.22
C ASP A 307 -16.13 1.20 1.04
N HIS A 308 -16.76 0.03 1.20
CA HIS A 308 -16.13 -1.18 1.70
C HIS A 308 -15.44 -1.97 0.58
N GLU A 309 -14.41 -2.73 0.94
CA GLU A 309 -13.94 -3.79 0.06
C GLU A 309 -15.05 -4.87 0.00
N LYS A 310 -15.53 -5.17 -1.21
CA LYS A 310 -16.58 -6.18 -1.41
C LYS A 310 -15.95 -7.57 -1.50
N PRO A 311 -16.55 -8.61 -0.88
CA PRO A 311 -16.27 -9.99 -1.28
C PRO A 311 -16.63 -10.13 -2.76
N SER A 312 -15.71 -10.63 -3.59
CA SER A 312 -16.02 -10.88 -4.99
C SER A 312 -16.79 -12.20 -5.10
N HIS A 313 -18.06 -12.16 -5.50
CA HIS A 313 -18.70 -13.37 -6.01
C HIS A 313 -18.21 -13.59 -7.44
N THR A 314 -17.02 -14.19 -7.60
CA THR A 314 -16.56 -14.63 -8.93
C THR A 314 -15.93 -16.02 -8.88
N ASN A 315 -16.66 -16.98 -9.47
CA ASN A 315 -16.10 -18.21 -10.01
C ASN A 315 -14.93 -17.89 -10.96
N SER A 316 -13.77 -18.47 -10.68
CA SER A 316 -12.73 -18.93 -11.60
C SER A 316 -12.39 -18.11 -12.86
N SER A 317 -11.10 -17.77 -12.96
CA SER A 317 -10.27 -17.65 -14.18
C SER A 317 -10.51 -16.47 -15.14
N GLU A 318 -9.84 -15.35 -14.87
CA GLU A 318 -9.28 -14.50 -15.93
C GLU A 318 -7.83 -14.15 -15.59
N VAL A 319 -6.91 -15.02 -16.03
CA VAL A 319 -5.49 -14.72 -16.12
C VAL A 319 -5.32 -13.78 -17.33
N ILE A 320 -4.98 -12.51 -17.10
CA ILE A 320 -4.55 -11.60 -18.17
C ILE A 320 -3.14 -12.03 -18.60
N MET A 321 -3.09 -12.97 -19.54
CA MET A 321 -1.89 -13.26 -20.32
C MET A 321 -1.77 -12.21 -21.43
N LEU A 322 -0.91 -11.22 -21.24
CA LEU A 322 -0.46 -10.36 -22.34
C LEU A 322 0.31 -11.22 -23.35
N ARG A 323 -0.36 -11.50 -24.49
CA ARG A 323 0.22 -12.21 -25.62
C ARG A 323 1.37 -11.39 -26.20
N ARG A 324 2.58 -11.98 -26.22
CA ARG A 324 3.71 -11.52 -27.03
C ARG A 324 3.31 -11.55 -28.53
N GLY A 325 3.09 -10.38 -29.10
CA GLY A 325 2.95 -10.21 -30.55
C GLY A 325 4.27 -10.51 -31.26
N HIS A 326 4.24 -11.47 -32.18
CA HIS A 326 5.36 -11.82 -33.05
C HIS A 326 5.72 -10.65 -33.96
N ALA A 327 7.00 -10.25 -33.95
CA ALA A 327 7.58 -9.43 -35.00
C ALA A 327 7.68 -10.27 -36.29
N ALA A 328 6.76 -10.03 -37.23
CA ALA A 328 6.88 -10.51 -38.59
C ALA A 328 7.86 -9.60 -39.34
N GLY A 329 9.00 -10.19 -39.74
CA GLY A 329 10.02 -9.52 -40.53
C GLY A 329 9.48 -9.13 -41.91
N ASN A 330 9.64 -7.86 -42.27
CA ASN A 330 9.38 -7.39 -43.63
C ASN A 330 10.71 -7.38 -44.40
N ARG A 331 10.87 -8.33 -45.32
CA ARG A 331 11.94 -8.36 -46.32
C ARG A 331 11.63 -7.31 -47.38
N SER A 332 12.48 -6.30 -47.51
CA SER A 332 12.52 -5.43 -48.70
C SER A 332 13.02 -6.24 -49.90
N THR A 333 12.17 -6.41 -50.90
CA THR A 333 12.56 -6.73 -52.27
C THR A 333 12.92 -5.45 -53.00
N ALA A 334 14.17 -5.37 -53.46
CA ALA A 334 14.62 -4.42 -54.47
C ALA A 334 14.27 -4.95 -55.85
N THR A 335 13.77 -4.09 -56.76
CA THR A 335 14.39 -3.80 -58.07
C THR A 335 13.55 -2.81 -58.87
N MET A 336 14.30 -1.86 -59.47
CA MET A 336 14.07 -1.02 -60.66
C MET A 336 12.80 -0.18 -60.79
#